data_AF-A0A2X1QCM1-F1
#
_entry.id   AF-A0A2X1QCM1-F1
#
_cell.length_a   1.000
_cell.length_b   1.000
_cell.length_c   1.000
_cell.angle_alpha   90.00
_cell.angle_beta   90.00
_cell.angle_gamma   90.00
#
_symmetry.space_group_name_H-M   'P 1'
#
loop_
_entity.id
_entity.type
_entity.pdbx_description
1 polymer ?
#
loop_
_entity_poly.entity_id
_entity_poly.type
_entity_poly.pdbx_seq_one_letter_code
_entity_poly.pdbx_strand_id
1 'polypeptide(L)'
;MLKKHGITDPGKVVTTPLTVCFFDGKDGLQQDARLLKVVSYLDTGDGNYWAHPIENLVAVIDLEAKKIIKIEEGPVIPVPMEPRPYDGRDRNAPAVKPLDITEPEGQKTTPLPAIPFTGRTGISTCVLTRASDQSSQR
;
A
#
# COMPACT_ATOMS: atom_id res chain seq x y z
N MET A 1 27.06 0.85 1.02
CA MET A 1 26.14 1.94 0.67
C MET A 1 25.52 2.54 1.92
N LEU A 2 24.75 1.80 2.72
CA LEU A 2 24.13 2.29 3.96
C LEU A 2 25.08 3.02 4.94
N LYS A 3 26.30 2.52 5.15
CA LYS A 3 27.32 3.19 5.99
C LYS A 3 27.67 4.61 5.52
N LYS A 4 27.61 4.89 4.21
CA LYS A 4 27.85 6.23 3.66
C LYS A 4 26.76 7.22 4.08
N HIS A 5 25.53 6.74 4.30
CA HIS A 5 24.40 7.53 4.79
C HIS A 5 24.34 7.57 6.33
N GLY A 6 25.41 7.16 7.03
CA GLY A 6 25.47 7.20 8.50
C GLY A 6 24.74 6.05 9.20
N ILE A 7 24.28 5.03 8.46
CA ILE A 7 23.52 3.91 9.02
C ILE A 7 24.48 2.81 9.45
N THR A 8 24.54 2.55 10.76
CA THR A 8 25.41 1.53 11.36
C THR A 8 24.76 0.15 11.41
N ASP A 9 23.43 0.09 11.53
CA ASP A 9 22.64 -1.14 11.69
C ASP A 9 21.67 -1.33 10.51
N PRO A 10 21.95 -2.26 9.59
CA PRO A 10 21.05 -2.58 8.49
C PRO A 10 19.72 -3.19 8.92
N GLY A 11 19.64 -3.80 10.12
CA GLY A 11 18.42 -4.43 10.62
C GLY A 11 17.29 -3.43 10.92
N LYS A 12 17.64 -2.15 11.06
CA LYS A 12 16.70 -1.03 11.25
C LYS A 12 16.23 -0.41 9.95
N VAL A 13 16.68 -0.89 8.80
CA VAL A 13 16.26 -0.34 7.51
C VAL A 13 14.94 -0.97 7.10
N VAL A 14 13.92 -0.14 6.95
CA VAL A 14 12.60 -0.52 6.45
C VAL A 14 12.53 -0.22 4.97
N THR A 15 12.25 -1.24 4.15
CA THR A 15 12.18 -1.12 2.70
C THR A 15 10.74 -1.06 2.21
N THR A 16 10.42 -0.07 1.38
CA THR A 16 9.10 0.08 0.77
C THR A 16 9.18 -0.26 -0.73
N PRO A 17 8.46 -1.30 -1.20
CA PRO A 17 8.41 -1.63 -2.61
C PRO A 17 7.50 -0.65 -3.37
N LEU A 18 8.05 -0.03 -4.40
CA LEU A 18 7.35 0.86 -5.32
C LEU A 18 7.37 0.27 -6.74
N THR A 19 6.27 0.44 -7.46
CA THR A 19 6.20 0.08 -8.88
C THR A 19 7.14 0.96 -9.70
N VAL A 20 7.78 0.38 -10.71
CA VAL A 20 8.77 1.11 -11.55
C VAL A 20 8.13 1.97 -12.64
N CYS A 21 6.80 1.85 -12.84
CA CYS A 21 6.05 2.51 -13.91
C CYS A 21 6.65 2.24 -15.30
N PHE A 22 6.37 3.11 -16.28
CA PHE A 22 6.87 3.01 -17.64
C PHE A 22 7.46 4.36 -18.08
N PHE A 23 8.72 4.34 -18.52
CA PHE A 23 9.45 5.54 -18.93
C PHE A 23 10.07 5.43 -20.34
N ASP A 24 9.54 4.55 -21.19
CA ASP A 24 10.01 4.38 -22.58
C ASP A 24 11.51 4.04 -22.66
N GLY A 25 11.99 3.19 -21.74
CA GLY A 25 13.37 2.74 -21.66
C GLY A 25 14.40 3.78 -21.17
N LYS A 26 13.99 5.03 -20.89
CA LYS A 26 14.88 6.10 -20.42
C LYS A 26 15.45 5.86 -19.02
N ASP A 27 14.82 5.00 -18.25
CA ASP A 27 15.26 4.53 -16.93
C ASP A 27 16.25 3.35 -17.00
N GLY A 28 16.46 2.79 -18.19
CA GLY A 28 17.36 1.66 -18.42
C GLY A 28 16.84 0.35 -17.82
N LEU A 29 15.52 0.22 -17.65
CA LEU A 29 14.88 -0.98 -17.11
C LEU A 29 14.30 -1.86 -18.21
N GLN A 30 14.42 -3.18 -18.04
CA GLN A 30 13.84 -4.14 -18.98
C GLN A 30 12.32 -4.21 -18.78
N GLN A 31 11.56 -3.95 -19.84
CA GLN A 31 10.11 -3.83 -19.79
C GLN A 31 9.38 -5.13 -19.43
N ASP A 32 9.94 -6.26 -19.87
CA ASP A 32 9.36 -7.60 -19.65
C ASP A 32 9.77 -8.21 -18.30
N ALA A 33 10.62 -7.53 -17.52
CA ALA A 33 11.08 -8.02 -16.24
C ALA A 33 10.13 -7.60 -15.10
N ARG A 34 9.99 -8.47 -14.08
CA ARG A 34 9.17 -8.19 -12.90
C ARG A 34 9.95 -7.36 -11.88
N LEU A 35 9.97 -6.04 -12.08
CA LEU A 35 10.82 -5.12 -11.35
C LEU A 35 10.10 -4.31 -10.26
N LEU A 36 10.80 -4.02 -9.18
CA LEU A 36 10.40 -3.04 -8.14
C LEU A 36 11.53 -2.06 -7.87
N LYS A 37 11.17 -0.79 -7.64
CA LYS A 37 12.06 0.20 -7.03
C LYS A 37 11.86 0.15 -5.53
N VAL A 38 12.94 0.14 -4.78
CA VAL A 38 12.93 0.08 -3.32
C VAL A 38 13.52 1.37 -2.78
N VAL A 39 12.66 2.11 -2.06
CA VAL A 39 13.04 3.25 -1.24
C VAL A 39 13.15 2.76 0.20
N SER A 40 14.11 3.30 0.93
CA SER A 40 14.44 2.85 2.28
C SER A 40 14.25 3.95 3.31
N TYR A 41 13.81 3.56 4.49
CA TYR A 41 13.61 4.40 5.66
C TYR A 41 14.34 3.81 6.86
N LEU A 42 14.67 4.63 7.84
CA LEU A 42 15.31 4.19 9.08
C LEU A 42 14.28 4.05 10.21
N ASP A 43 14.26 2.92 10.87
CA ASP A 43 13.50 2.72 12.11
C ASP A 43 14.30 3.27 13.30
N THR A 44 13.79 4.36 13.88
CA THR A 44 14.35 5.00 15.08
C THR A 44 13.66 4.55 16.37
N GLY A 45 12.60 3.74 16.27
CA GLY A 45 11.79 3.27 17.41
C GLY A 45 10.64 4.19 17.81
N ASP A 46 10.41 5.30 17.10
CA ASP A 46 9.30 6.21 17.35
C ASP A 46 7.94 5.69 16.82
N GLY A 47 7.95 4.59 16.08
CA GLY A 47 6.78 4.00 15.44
C GLY A 47 6.41 4.64 14.10
N ASN A 48 7.25 5.53 13.57
CA ASN A 48 7.02 6.24 12.31
C ASN A 48 8.28 6.31 11.43
N TYR A 49 8.69 5.19 10.85
CA TYR A 49 9.82 5.15 9.92
C TYR A 49 9.67 6.11 8.73
N TRP A 50 8.44 6.48 8.34
CA TRP A 50 8.20 7.46 7.27
C TRP A 50 8.83 8.84 7.55
N ALA A 51 9.07 9.19 8.81
CA ALA A 51 9.72 10.46 9.19
C ALA A 51 11.24 10.45 8.93
N HIS A 52 11.82 9.30 8.59
CA HIS A 52 13.26 9.06 8.55
C HIS A 52 13.71 8.50 7.18
N PRO A 53 13.53 9.24 6.07
CA PRO A 53 13.91 8.77 4.74
C PRO A 53 15.43 8.66 4.59
N ILE A 54 15.87 7.61 3.90
CA ILE A 54 17.25 7.46 3.42
C ILE A 54 17.28 7.96 1.98
N GLU A 55 17.43 9.27 1.86
CA GLU A 55 17.35 9.97 0.59
C GLU A 55 18.46 9.57 -0.40
N ASN A 56 18.16 9.75 -1.69
CA ASN A 56 19.07 9.51 -2.80
C ASN A 56 19.66 8.08 -2.85
N LEU A 57 18.93 7.09 -2.33
CA LEU A 57 19.29 5.68 -2.42
C LEU A 57 18.07 4.88 -2.89
N VAL A 58 18.10 4.46 -4.16
CA VAL A 58 17.04 3.64 -4.76
C VAL A 58 17.64 2.34 -5.30
N ALA A 59 17.13 1.20 -4.85
CA ALA A 59 17.52 -0.10 -5.39
C ALA A 59 16.44 -0.63 -6.34
N VAL A 60 16.84 -1.18 -7.48
CA VAL A 60 15.92 -1.89 -8.39
C VAL A 60 16.13 -3.39 -8.21
N ILE A 61 15.04 -4.09 -7.89
CA ILE A 61 15.03 -5.52 -7.61
C ILE A 61 14.27 -6.23 -8.72
N ASP A 62 14.86 -7.30 -9.21
CA ASP A 62 14.18 -8.31 -10.03
C ASP A 62 13.59 -9.38 -9.10
N LEU A 63 12.27 -9.51 -9.13
CA LEU A 63 11.55 -10.44 -8.26
C LEU A 63 11.66 -11.91 -8.71
N GLU A 64 11.91 -12.16 -9.99
CA GLU A 64 12.10 -13.53 -10.49
C GLU A 64 13.50 -14.03 -10.16
N ALA A 65 14.52 -13.22 -10.44
CA ALA A 65 15.89 -13.54 -10.12
C ALA A 65 16.23 -13.34 -8.62
N LYS A 66 15.32 -12.72 -7.84
CA LYS A 66 15.47 -12.40 -6.41
C LYS A 66 16.77 -11.66 -6.08
N LYS A 67 17.18 -10.75 -6.96
CA LYS A 67 18.44 -10.02 -6.84
C LYS A 67 18.26 -8.53 -7.14
N ILE A 68 19.14 -7.73 -6.57
CA ILE A 68 19.28 -6.32 -6.94
C ILE A 68 19.97 -6.25 -8.30
N ILE A 69 19.37 -5.56 -9.26
CA ILE A 69 19.89 -5.42 -10.62
C ILE A 69 20.48 -4.03 -10.90
N LYS A 70 20.05 -3.02 -10.13
CA LYS A 70 20.53 -1.64 -10.25
C LYS A 70 20.47 -0.96 -8.89
N ILE A 71 21.44 -0.09 -8.61
CA ILE A 71 21.41 0.81 -7.45
C ILE A 71 21.64 2.22 -8.00
N GLU A 72 20.74 3.13 -7.69
CA GLU A 72 20.84 4.55 -7.99
C GLU A 72 21.24 5.27 -6.69
N GLU A 73 22.47 5.78 -6.66
CA GLU A 73 23.04 6.55 -5.55
C GLU A 73 23.23 8.00 -5.99
N GLY A 74 22.64 8.94 -5.25
CA GLY A 74 22.89 10.37 -5.39
C GLY A 74 23.73 10.94 -4.24
N PRO A 75 23.73 12.27 -4.06
CA PRO A 75 24.40 12.93 -2.94
C PRO A 75 23.88 12.43 -1.59
N VAL A 76 24.79 12.26 -0.61
CA VAL A 76 24.40 11.84 0.74
C VAL A 76 23.68 13.00 1.43
N ILE A 77 22.41 12.76 1.79
CA ILE A 77 21.63 13.64 2.66
C ILE A 77 21.49 12.95 4.02
N PRO A 78 21.80 13.63 5.14
CA PRO A 78 21.62 13.06 6.47
C PRO A 78 20.16 12.68 6.73
N VAL A 79 19.94 11.52 7.34
CA VAL A 79 18.60 11.06 7.73
C VAL A 79 18.07 12.00 8.83
N PRO A 80 16.85 12.55 8.71
CA PRO A 80 16.22 13.29 9.79
C PRO A 80 16.06 12.37 11.01
N MET A 81 16.54 12.77 12.20
CA MET A 81 16.51 11.92 13.42
C MET A 81 15.48 12.39 14.46
N GLU A 82 14.74 13.46 14.19
CA GLU A 82 13.73 13.99 15.10
C GLU A 82 12.54 13.00 15.21
N PRO A 83 12.16 12.55 16.42
CA PRO A 83 11.02 11.65 16.59
C PRO A 83 9.70 12.31 16.16
N ARG A 84 8.91 11.62 15.35
CA ARG A 84 7.58 12.10 14.92
C ARG A 84 6.51 11.02 15.04
N PRO A 85 6.20 10.55 16.27
CA PRO A 85 5.17 9.55 16.49
C PRO A 85 3.78 10.09 16.11
N TYR A 86 2.93 9.22 15.56
CA TYR A 86 1.54 9.54 15.21
C TYR A 86 0.51 8.84 16.10
N ASP A 87 0.94 7.96 17.01
CA ASP A 87 0.07 7.16 17.87
C ASP A 87 -0.42 7.91 19.13
N GLY A 88 0.00 9.16 19.31
CA GLY A 88 -0.41 10.00 20.43
C GLY A 88 0.35 9.74 21.72
N ARG A 89 1.41 8.92 21.74
CA ARG A 89 2.24 8.67 22.93
C ARG A 89 2.85 9.95 23.54
N ASP A 90 3.00 10.98 22.72
CA ASP A 90 3.55 12.28 23.04
C ASP A 90 2.47 13.37 23.20
N ARG A 91 1.17 13.00 23.16
CA ARG A 91 0.06 13.95 23.17
C ARG A 91 -0.94 13.66 24.28
N ASN A 92 -1.48 14.73 24.84
CA ASN A 92 -2.64 14.67 25.72
C ASN A 92 -3.90 14.98 24.89
N ALA A 93 -4.74 13.97 24.69
CA ALA A 93 -6.01 14.15 24.01
C ALA A 93 -6.97 14.99 24.89
N PRO A 94 -7.69 15.97 24.32
CA PRO A 94 -8.68 16.72 25.08
C PRO A 94 -9.86 15.81 25.45
N ALA A 95 -10.54 16.13 26.55
CA ALA A 95 -11.79 15.47 26.89
C ALA A 95 -12.87 15.82 25.84
N VAL A 96 -13.54 14.81 25.29
CA VAL A 96 -14.61 14.96 24.30
C VAL A 96 -15.91 14.43 24.90
N LYS A 97 -17.04 15.11 24.62
CA LYS A 97 -18.36 14.63 25.03
C LYS A 97 -18.73 13.36 24.26
N PRO A 98 -19.39 12.36 24.89
CA PRO A 98 -19.90 11.19 24.17
C PRO A 98 -20.86 11.59 23.05
N LEU A 99 -20.74 10.92 21.91
CA LEU A 99 -21.65 11.03 20.76
C LEU A 99 -22.16 9.63 20.43
N ASP A 100 -23.44 9.39 20.70
CA ASP A 100 -24.11 8.13 20.38
C ASP A 100 -24.91 8.28 19.09
N ILE A 101 -24.66 7.39 18.12
CA ILE A 101 -25.42 7.28 16.88
C ILE A 101 -26.27 6.02 16.97
N THR A 102 -27.60 6.18 17.00
CA THR A 102 -28.55 5.06 17.07
C THR A 102 -29.46 5.04 15.84
N GLU A 103 -29.74 3.84 15.34
CA GLU A 103 -30.71 3.60 14.26
C GLU A 103 -31.91 2.83 14.84
N PRO A 104 -32.92 3.53 15.39
CA PRO A 104 -34.00 2.88 16.15
C PRO A 104 -34.88 1.95 15.30
N GLU A 105 -34.96 2.19 13.99
CA GLU A 105 -35.73 1.36 13.03
C GLU A 105 -34.83 0.35 12.28
N GLY A 106 -33.54 0.27 12.63
CA GLY A 106 -32.56 -0.58 11.96
C GLY A 106 -32.01 0.00 10.64
N GLN A 107 -30.99 -0.66 10.08
CA GLN A 107 -30.38 -0.27 8.83
C GLN A 107 -31.38 -0.39 7.67
N LYS A 108 -31.47 0.66 6.83
CA LYS A 108 -32.33 0.66 5.64
C LYS A 108 -31.81 -0.26 4.52
N THR A 109 -30.59 -0.78 4.65
CA THR A 109 -29.98 -1.69 3.69
C THR A 109 -30.16 -3.14 4.10
N THR A 110 -30.75 -3.96 3.23
CA THR A 110 -30.80 -5.41 3.41
C THR A 110 -29.56 -6.05 2.79
N PRO A 111 -28.68 -6.73 3.55
CA PRO A 111 -27.62 -7.54 2.99
C PRO A 111 -28.24 -8.69 2.19
N LEU A 112 -27.93 -8.80 0.91
CA LEU A 112 -28.37 -9.94 0.11
C LEU A 112 -27.68 -11.22 0.62
N PRO A 113 -28.38 -12.35 0.68
CA PRO A 113 -27.77 -13.62 1.07
C PRO A 113 -26.66 -13.99 0.08
N ALA A 114 -25.52 -14.44 0.60
CA ALA A 114 -24.47 -15.02 -0.22
C ALA A 114 -25.05 -16.23 -0.97
N ILE A 115 -25.04 -16.17 -2.31
CA ILE A 115 -25.40 -17.30 -3.15
C ILE A 115 -24.35 -18.39 -2.90
N PRO A 116 -24.70 -19.56 -2.34
CA PRO A 116 -23.72 -20.63 -2.16
C PRO A 116 -23.25 -21.08 -3.53
N PHE A 117 -21.96 -20.88 -3.83
CA PHE A 117 -21.30 -21.48 -4.98
C PHE A 117 -21.17 -22.99 -4.73
N THR A 118 -22.25 -23.74 -4.92
CA THR A 118 -22.16 -25.20 -5.04
C THR A 118 -21.60 -25.52 -6.41
N GLY A 119 -20.34 -25.96 -6.46
CA GLY A 119 -19.66 -26.33 -7.69
C GLY A 119 -20.50 -27.25 -8.55
N ARG A 120 -20.94 -26.74 -9.70
CA ARG A 120 -21.22 -27.56 -10.89
C ARG A 120 -20.21 -27.13 -11.96
N THR A 121 -19.20 -27.97 -12.14
CA THR A 121 -18.53 -28.14 -13.43
C THR A 121 -19.61 -28.42 -14.47
N GLY A 122 -19.98 -27.41 -15.25
CA GLY A 122 -21.01 -27.53 -16.27
C GLY A 122 -21.25 -26.19 -16.94
N ILE A 123 -20.65 -26.04 -18.11
CA ILE A 123 -20.88 -24.91 -19.03
C ILE A 123 -22.39 -24.82 -19.27
N SER A 124 -23.04 -23.73 -18.88
CA SER A 124 -24.38 -23.43 -19.35
C SER A 124 -24.47 -21.96 -19.71
N THR A 125 -24.48 -21.75 -21.02
CA THR A 125 -24.71 -20.50 -21.74
C THR A 125 -25.71 -19.60 -21.02
N CYS A 126 -25.26 -18.38 -20.71
CA CYS A 126 -26.11 -17.31 -20.24
C CYS A 126 -27.09 -16.94 -21.35
N VAL A 127 -28.33 -17.44 -21.28
CA VAL A 127 -29.44 -16.92 -22.08
C VAL A 127 -29.99 -15.71 -21.33
N LEU A 128 -29.66 -14.52 -21.85
CA LEU A 128 -30.18 -13.25 -21.38
C LEU A 128 -31.64 -13.12 -21.86
N THR A 129 -32.59 -13.61 -21.07
CA THR A 129 -34.00 -13.32 -21.30
C THR A 129 -34.31 -11.93 -20.72
N ARG A 130 -34.40 -10.96 -21.62
CA ARG A 130 -34.84 -9.59 -21.38
C ARG A 130 -36.28 -9.62 -20.83
N ALA A 131 -36.47 -9.26 -19.56
CA ALA A 131 -37.81 -9.05 -19.02
C ALA A 131 -38.31 -7.68 -19.48
N SER A 132 -39.14 -7.69 -20.52
CA SER A 132 -39.94 -6.57 -20.96
C SER A 132 -41.11 -6.34 -20.01
N ASP A 133 -41.27 -5.08 -19.60
CA ASP A 133 -42.52 -4.37 -19.31
C ASP A 133 -43.52 -4.88 -18.26
N GLN A 134 -43.81 -4.04 -17.27
CA GLN A 134 -45.16 -3.45 -17.13
C GLN A 134 -45.16 -2.32 -16.08
N SER A 135 -45.10 -1.09 -16.57
CA SER A 135 -45.74 0.05 -15.95
C SER A 135 -47.25 -0.03 -16.16
N SER A 136 -48.06 -0.10 -15.09
CA SER A 136 -49.40 0.52 -15.01
C SER A 136 -50.05 0.19 -13.66
N GLN A 137 -50.18 1.20 -12.80
CA GLN A 137 -51.40 1.58 -12.05
C GLN A 137 -51.04 2.53 -10.88
N ARG A 138 -50.87 3.81 -11.20
CA ARG A 138 -51.83 4.87 -10.83
C ARG A 138 -51.53 6.16 -11.59
#